data_AF-A0AAP5BIA8-F1
#
_entry.id   AF-A0AAP5BIA8-F1
#
_cell.length_a   1.000
_cell.length_b   1.000
_cell.length_c   1.000
_cell.angle_alpha   90.00
_cell.angle_beta   90.00
_cell.angle_gamma   90.00
#
_symmetry.space_group_name_H-M   'P 1'
#
loop_
_entity.id
_entity.type
_entity.pdbx_description
1 polymer ?
#
loop_
_entity_poly.entity_id
_entity_poly.type
_entity_poly.pdbx_seq_one_letter_code
_entity_poly.pdbx_strand_id
1 'polypeptide(L)'
;MTLFTDLGFQWDRAAIPQDLPTHSIKRVCFRFHRMLPEFVWDASVLEGNPFTFPEVKTLLDGVTVGGRKISDQEQVLNLAESSKHLLAIVQNGRFALDKATFCDLHRLVARNEALEWGMFRGEGEETRYTPDVALGEAGRHTPLPTLPGAPELNRVFATGTRSLTDQVSNAFERGCAFFLFGALQQFFFDGNKRTSRFMMNGVLMSNGIDAISVPAQRAGDFNEKMVRFYLSKDATEMMAFLLECHPGE
;
A
#
# COMPACT_ATOMS: atom_id res chain seq x y z
N MET A 1 0.66 -11.09 23.17
CA MET A 1 1.51 -9.94 22.80
C MET A 1 0.57 -8.76 22.51
N THR A 2 1.01 -7.52 22.71
CA THR A 2 0.17 -6.34 22.46
C THR A 2 0.24 -5.97 20.97
N LEU A 3 -0.86 -5.48 20.40
CA LEU A 3 -0.98 -5.02 19.01
C LEU A 3 0.24 -4.20 18.53
N PHE A 4 0.69 -3.22 19.31
CA PHE A 4 1.79 -2.34 18.92
C PHE A 4 3.16 -3.04 18.91
N THR A 5 3.39 -3.98 19.82
CA THR A 5 4.61 -4.80 19.81
C THR A 5 4.65 -5.71 18.58
N ASP A 6 3.51 -6.28 18.19
CA ASP A 6 3.42 -7.17 17.03
C ASP A 6 3.64 -6.45 15.70
N LEU A 7 3.23 -5.18 15.62
CA LEU A 7 3.39 -4.36 14.42
C LEU A 7 4.72 -3.60 14.37
N GLY A 8 5.35 -3.36 15.53
CA GLY A 8 6.61 -2.62 15.66
C GLY A 8 6.46 -1.09 15.65
N PHE A 9 5.24 -0.57 15.85
CA PHE A 9 4.92 0.85 15.94
C PHE A 9 3.62 1.06 16.72
N GLN A 10 3.35 2.30 17.11
CA GLN A 10 2.15 2.70 17.87
C GLN A 10 1.40 3.86 17.21
N TRP A 11 0.18 4.12 17.64
CA TRP A 11 -0.60 5.32 17.31
C TRP A 11 -1.61 5.62 18.42
N ASP A 12 -2.10 6.85 18.47
CA ASP A 12 -3.24 7.21 19.29
C ASP A 12 -4.54 6.68 18.68
N ARG A 13 -5.10 5.63 19.29
CA ARG A 13 -6.37 5.04 18.86
C ARG A 13 -7.57 5.96 19.08
N ALA A 14 -7.48 6.90 20.02
CA ALA A 14 -8.54 7.87 20.28
C ALA A 14 -8.65 8.93 19.17
N ALA A 15 -7.58 9.15 18.40
CA ALA A 15 -7.57 10.03 17.24
C ALA A 15 -8.25 9.41 16.00
N ILE A 16 -8.60 8.13 16.04
CA ILE A 16 -9.26 7.43 14.93
C ILE A 16 -10.77 7.76 14.92
N PRO A 17 -11.34 8.12 13.76
CA PRO A 17 -12.77 8.37 13.64
C PRO A 17 -13.56 7.09 13.94
N GLN A 18 -14.53 7.20 14.82
CA GLN A 18 -15.39 6.06 15.18
C GLN A 18 -16.45 5.78 14.11
N ASP A 19 -16.94 6.84 13.45
CA ASP A 19 -17.97 6.77 12.43
C ASP A 19 -17.45 7.33 11.11
N LEU A 20 -17.30 6.46 10.12
CA LEU A 20 -17.07 6.83 8.72
C LEU A 20 -18.27 6.40 7.89
N PRO A 21 -18.68 7.19 6.87
CA PRO A 21 -19.76 6.78 5.98
C PRO A 21 -19.45 5.43 5.32
N THR A 22 -20.38 4.50 5.48
CA THR A 22 -20.33 3.19 4.81
C THR A 22 -21.40 3.12 3.74
N HIS A 23 -21.05 2.55 2.59
CA HIS A 23 -21.95 2.36 1.45
C HIS A 23 -21.98 0.89 1.02
N SER A 24 -22.92 0.56 0.12
CA SER A 24 -22.89 -0.77 -0.50
C SER A 24 -21.56 -1.01 -1.23
N ILE A 25 -21.04 -2.24 -1.15
CA ILE A 25 -19.80 -2.65 -1.85
C ILE A 25 -19.91 -2.35 -3.35
N LYS A 26 -21.09 -2.52 -3.94
CA LYS A 26 -21.36 -2.16 -5.34
C LYS A 26 -21.10 -0.68 -5.63
N ARG A 27 -21.55 0.23 -4.76
CA ARG A 27 -21.33 1.68 -4.90
C ARG A 27 -19.86 2.02 -4.74
N VAL A 28 -19.18 1.46 -3.73
CA VAL A 28 -17.75 1.70 -3.49
C VAL A 28 -16.91 1.24 -4.69
N CYS A 29 -17.15 0.02 -5.17
CA CYS A 29 -16.48 -0.52 -6.35
C CYS A 29 -16.75 0.31 -7.61
N PHE A 30 -17.98 0.80 -7.79
CA PHE A 30 -18.32 1.70 -8.90
C PHE A 30 -17.54 3.02 -8.82
N ARG A 31 -17.45 3.63 -7.64
CA ARG A 31 -16.66 4.86 -7.44
C ARG A 31 -15.19 4.63 -7.71
N PHE A 32 -14.61 3.57 -7.15
CA PHE A 32 -13.21 3.20 -7.38
C PHE A 32 -12.91 3.00 -8.88
N HIS A 33 -13.78 2.27 -9.59
CA HIS A 33 -13.65 2.08 -11.03
C HIS A 33 -13.70 3.41 -11.80
N ARG A 34 -14.63 4.31 -11.46
CA ARG A 34 -14.77 5.62 -12.10
C ARG A 34 -13.54 6.51 -11.89
N MET A 35 -12.91 6.42 -10.73
CA MET A 35 -11.72 7.18 -10.36
C MET A 35 -10.40 6.48 -10.71
N LEU A 36 -10.45 5.37 -11.45
CA LEU A 36 -9.26 4.56 -11.74
C LEU A 36 -8.11 5.39 -12.36
N PRO A 37 -8.34 6.30 -13.33
CA PRO A 37 -7.26 7.14 -13.84
C PRO A 37 -6.60 8.00 -12.77
N GLU A 38 -7.38 8.60 -11.87
CA GLU A 38 -6.89 9.42 -10.78
C GLU A 38 -6.07 8.59 -9.79
N PHE A 39 -6.58 7.42 -9.37
CA PHE A 39 -5.84 6.50 -8.49
C PHE A 39 -4.49 6.07 -9.07
N VAL A 40 -4.46 5.74 -10.36
CA VAL A 40 -3.24 5.29 -11.04
C VAL A 40 -2.23 6.43 -11.14
N TRP A 41 -2.69 7.63 -11.52
CA TRP A 41 -1.81 8.80 -11.64
C TRP A 41 -1.29 9.29 -10.29
N ASP A 42 -2.16 9.42 -9.29
CA ASP A 42 -1.77 9.79 -7.92
C ASP A 42 -0.72 8.82 -7.39
N ALA A 43 -0.96 7.50 -7.53
CA ALA A 43 -0.03 6.48 -7.08
C ALA A 43 1.29 6.48 -7.85
N SER A 44 1.30 6.83 -9.14
CA SER A 44 2.54 6.89 -9.92
C SER A 44 3.39 8.10 -9.54
N VAL A 45 2.78 9.27 -9.31
CA VAL A 45 3.48 10.48 -8.87
C VAL A 45 4.16 10.28 -7.51
N LEU A 46 3.55 9.52 -6.59
CA LEU A 46 4.16 9.19 -5.30
C LEU A 46 5.47 8.40 -5.43
N GLU A 47 5.68 7.69 -6.54
CA GLU A 47 6.92 6.97 -6.84
C GLU A 47 7.89 7.78 -7.71
N GLY A 48 7.58 9.06 -7.98
CA GLY A 48 8.39 9.93 -8.83
C GLY A 48 8.22 9.69 -10.33
N ASN A 49 7.15 8.99 -10.73
CA ASN A 49 6.88 8.73 -12.14
C ASN A 49 6.57 10.05 -12.89
N PRO A 50 7.20 10.33 -14.05
CA PRO A 50 7.09 11.62 -14.71
C PRO A 50 5.88 11.75 -15.64
N PHE A 51 5.02 10.73 -15.73
CA PHE A 51 3.81 10.78 -16.55
C PHE A 51 2.80 11.78 -15.99
N THR A 52 2.27 12.62 -16.88
CA THR A 52 1.16 13.53 -16.60
C THR A 52 -0.17 12.78 -16.60
N PHE A 53 -1.20 13.36 -15.98
CA PHE A 53 -2.53 12.77 -15.94
C PHE A 53 -3.09 12.43 -17.35
N PRO A 54 -3.01 13.31 -18.37
CA PRO A 54 -3.43 12.96 -19.74
C PRO A 54 -2.65 11.78 -20.33
N GLU A 55 -1.35 11.68 -20.08
CA GLU A 55 -0.54 10.56 -20.58
C GLU A 55 -0.90 9.25 -19.88
N VAL A 56 -1.18 9.27 -18.58
CA VAL A 56 -1.72 8.10 -17.86
C VAL A 56 -3.03 7.65 -18.50
N LYS A 57 -3.95 8.57 -18.81
CA LYS A 57 -5.20 8.23 -19.51
C LYS A 57 -4.95 7.58 -20.87
N THR A 58 -4.04 8.15 -21.66
CA THR A 58 -3.63 7.57 -22.96
C THR A 58 -3.14 6.13 -22.80
N LEU A 59 -2.32 5.84 -21.78
CA LEU A 59 -1.88 4.48 -21.48
C LEU A 59 -3.04 3.55 -21.07
N LEU A 60 -3.97 4.05 -20.24
CA LEU A 60 -5.15 3.29 -19.80
C LEU A 60 -6.10 2.95 -20.95
N ASP A 61 -6.14 3.79 -21.98
CA ASP A 61 -6.87 3.57 -23.23
C ASP A 61 -6.13 2.60 -24.18
N GLY A 62 -4.97 2.08 -23.77
CA GLY A 62 -4.18 1.11 -24.54
C GLY A 62 -3.27 1.73 -25.60
N VAL A 63 -3.03 3.05 -25.52
CA VAL A 63 -2.20 3.79 -26.47
C VAL A 63 -0.86 4.13 -25.85
N THR A 64 0.24 3.91 -26.57
CA THR A 64 1.60 4.24 -26.10
C THR A 64 1.88 5.74 -26.10
N VAL A 65 2.74 6.20 -25.18
CA VAL A 65 3.18 7.60 -25.11
C VAL A 65 4.66 7.71 -25.48
N GLY A 66 4.97 8.48 -26.54
CA GLY A 66 6.34 8.67 -27.00
C GLY A 66 7.19 9.55 -26.06
N GLY A 67 8.52 9.33 -26.06
CA GLY A 67 9.47 10.14 -25.30
C GLY A 67 9.57 9.81 -23.80
N ARG A 68 8.93 8.71 -23.35
CA ARG A 68 8.97 8.23 -21.97
C ARG A 68 9.80 6.95 -21.86
N LYS A 69 10.34 6.67 -20.67
CA LYS A 69 11.04 5.40 -20.42
C LYS A 69 10.04 4.26 -20.38
N ILE A 70 10.46 3.09 -20.87
CA ILE A 70 9.64 1.87 -20.82
C ILE A 70 9.29 1.51 -19.37
N SER A 71 10.26 1.59 -18.45
CA SER A 71 10.06 1.32 -17.03
C SER A 71 8.99 2.21 -16.39
N ASP A 72 8.96 3.51 -16.76
CA ASP A 72 7.97 4.45 -16.24
C ASP A 72 6.57 4.11 -16.75
N GLN A 73 6.46 3.69 -18.02
CA GLN A 73 5.21 3.21 -18.62
C GLN A 73 4.75 1.90 -17.95
N GLU A 74 5.66 0.94 -17.75
CA GLU A 74 5.35 -0.34 -17.10
C GLU A 74 4.83 -0.14 -15.68
N GLN A 75 5.42 0.77 -14.90
CA GLN A 75 4.96 1.08 -13.55
C GLN A 75 3.51 1.60 -13.54
N VAL A 76 3.14 2.48 -14.47
CA VAL A 76 1.76 2.98 -14.62
C VAL A 76 0.80 1.83 -14.98
N LEU A 77 1.19 0.97 -15.92
CA LEU A 77 0.38 -0.17 -16.35
C LEU A 77 0.22 -1.22 -15.24
N ASN A 78 1.27 -1.46 -14.46
CA ASN A 78 1.25 -2.34 -13.29
C ASN A 78 0.29 -1.82 -12.21
N LEU A 79 0.30 -0.51 -11.92
CA LEU A 79 -0.65 0.11 -10.99
C LEU A 79 -2.10 -0.02 -11.50
N ALA A 80 -2.31 0.13 -12.80
CA ALA A 80 -3.63 -0.03 -13.42
C ALA A 80 -4.14 -1.46 -13.34
N GLU A 81 -3.28 -2.45 -13.66
CA GLU A 81 -3.61 -3.86 -13.56
C GLU A 81 -3.88 -4.28 -12.10
N SER A 82 -3.06 -3.83 -11.17
CA SER A 82 -3.22 -4.07 -9.74
C SER A 82 -4.54 -3.49 -9.21
N SER A 83 -4.92 -2.28 -9.65
CA SER A 83 -6.18 -1.65 -9.29
C SER A 83 -7.38 -2.43 -9.82
N LYS A 84 -7.33 -2.88 -11.09
CA LYS A 84 -8.38 -3.72 -11.69
C LYS A 84 -8.50 -5.06 -10.98
N HIS A 85 -7.37 -5.64 -10.57
CA HIS A 85 -7.35 -6.89 -9.82
C HIS A 85 -7.94 -6.73 -8.42
N LEU A 86 -7.55 -5.69 -7.67
CA LEU A 86 -8.14 -5.36 -6.37
C LEU A 86 -9.66 -5.19 -6.49
N LEU A 87 -10.11 -4.40 -7.46
CA LEU A 87 -11.53 -4.20 -7.73
C LEU A 87 -12.25 -5.54 -7.96
N ALA A 88 -11.67 -6.43 -8.76
CA ALA A 88 -12.25 -7.73 -9.06
C ALA A 88 -12.33 -8.64 -7.82
N ILE A 89 -11.29 -8.71 -6.99
CA ILE A 89 -11.33 -9.57 -5.79
C ILE A 89 -12.31 -9.02 -4.72
N VAL A 90 -12.45 -7.69 -4.59
CA VAL A 90 -13.45 -7.08 -3.70
C VAL A 90 -14.87 -7.30 -4.21
N GLN A 91 -15.14 -7.06 -5.50
CA GLN A 91 -16.47 -7.28 -6.10
C GLN A 91 -16.96 -8.72 -5.94
N ASN A 92 -16.04 -9.67 -5.98
CA ASN A 92 -16.35 -11.10 -5.85
C ASN A 92 -16.32 -11.60 -4.39
N GLY A 93 -16.13 -10.72 -3.40
CA GLY A 93 -16.06 -11.10 -1.98
C GLY A 93 -14.88 -12.02 -1.63
N ARG A 94 -13.78 -11.94 -2.40
CA ARG A 94 -12.59 -12.79 -2.27
C ARG A 94 -11.40 -12.10 -1.59
N PHE A 95 -11.49 -10.79 -1.34
CA PHE A 95 -10.42 -10.07 -0.65
C PHE A 95 -10.23 -10.58 0.78
N ALA A 96 -8.99 -10.87 1.17
CA ALA A 96 -8.61 -11.25 2.52
C ALA A 96 -7.36 -10.49 2.96
N LEU A 97 -7.30 -10.11 4.25
CA LEU A 97 -6.11 -9.50 4.85
C LEU A 97 -5.10 -10.59 5.22
N ASP A 98 -4.53 -11.24 4.20
CA ASP A 98 -3.62 -12.37 4.35
C ASP A 98 -2.40 -12.28 3.42
N LYS A 99 -1.48 -13.25 3.57
CA LYS A 99 -0.24 -13.27 2.82
C LYS A 99 -0.50 -13.55 1.34
N ALA A 100 -1.45 -14.44 1.04
CA ALA A 100 -1.74 -14.84 -0.33
C ALA A 100 -2.21 -13.64 -1.16
N THR A 101 -3.14 -12.86 -0.62
CA THR A 101 -3.64 -11.62 -1.24
C THR A 101 -2.53 -10.57 -1.35
N PHE A 102 -1.72 -10.40 -0.29
CA PHE A 102 -0.64 -9.41 -0.29
C PHE A 102 0.44 -9.73 -1.34
N CYS A 103 0.84 -11.00 -1.44
CA CYS A 103 1.78 -11.48 -2.45
C CYS A 103 1.19 -11.40 -3.87
N ASP A 104 -0.08 -11.77 -4.07
CA ASP A 104 -0.70 -11.71 -5.39
C ASP A 104 -0.84 -10.28 -5.92
N LEU A 105 -1.18 -9.31 -5.04
CA LEU A 105 -1.13 -7.89 -5.40
C LEU A 105 0.32 -7.45 -5.69
N HIS A 106 1.28 -7.82 -4.86
CA HIS A 106 2.70 -7.45 -5.07
C HIS A 106 3.23 -7.96 -6.42
N ARG A 107 2.83 -9.17 -6.83
CA ARG A 107 3.18 -9.79 -8.11
C ARG A 107 2.79 -8.92 -9.31
N LEU A 108 1.72 -8.14 -9.18
CA LEU A 108 1.26 -7.20 -10.21
C LEU A 108 1.92 -5.84 -10.05
N VAL A 109 1.96 -5.32 -8.82
CA VAL A 109 2.48 -3.97 -8.51
C VAL A 109 3.93 -3.81 -8.91
N ALA A 110 4.77 -4.79 -8.60
CA ALA A 110 6.23 -4.70 -8.74
C ALA A 110 6.78 -5.56 -9.90
N ARG A 111 5.92 -6.00 -10.82
CA ARG A 111 6.30 -6.80 -11.99
C ARG A 111 7.34 -6.05 -12.82
N ASN A 112 8.48 -6.69 -13.11
CA ASN A 112 9.61 -6.09 -13.84
C ASN A 112 10.27 -4.88 -13.13
N GLU A 113 9.97 -4.65 -11.85
CA GLU A 113 10.52 -3.53 -11.07
C GLU A 113 11.30 -4.02 -9.85
N ALA A 114 10.71 -4.92 -9.05
CA ALA A 114 11.41 -5.52 -7.91
C ALA A 114 12.40 -6.61 -8.36
N LEU A 115 13.43 -6.85 -7.55
CA LEU A 115 14.37 -7.96 -7.74
C LEU A 115 13.65 -9.32 -7.84
N GLU A 116 12.67 -9.52 -6.96
CA GLU A 116 11.73 -10.62 -7.00
C GLU A 116 10.35 -10.11 -6.59
N TRP A 117 9.30 -10.58 -7.27
CA TRP A 117 7.92 -10.13 -7.03
C TRP A 117 6.99 -11.31 -6.72
N GLY A 118 5.92 -11.01 -5.99
CA GLY A 118 4.93 -12.01 -5.59
C GLY A 118 5.31 -12.93 -4.43
N MET A 119 6.43 -12.68 -3.74
CA MET A 119 6.90 -13.49 -2.61
C MET A 119 7.72 -12.63 -1.65
N PHE A 120 7.85 -13.03 -0.39
CA PHE A 120 8.70 -12.28 0.54
C PHE A 120 10.18 -12.47 0.19
N ARG A 121 10.99 -11.45 0.47
CA ARG A 121 12.44 -11.54 0.26
C ARG A 121 13.03 -12.68 1.09
N GLY A 122 13.85 -13.50 0.45
CA GLY A 122 14.40 -14.72 1.03
C GLY A 122 13.59 -16.00 0.75
N GLU A 123 12.39 -15.90 0.18
CA GLU A 123 11.62 -17.08 -0.29
C GLU A 123 11.97 -17.50 -1.71
N GLY A 124 12.56 -16.58 -2.49
CA GLY A 124 13.01 -16.83 -3.85
C GLY A 124 14.50 -17.18 -3.92
N GLU A 125 15.15 -16.79 -5.02
CA GLU A 125 16.56 -17.02 -5.30
C GLU A 125 17.47 -16.11 -4.45
N GLU A 126 17.08 -14.85 -4.23
CA GLU A 126 17.87 -13.92 -3.42
C GLU A 126 17.53 -14.07 -1.93
N THR A 127 18.56 -14.41 -1.14
CA THR A 127 18.40 -14.82 0.26
C THR A 127 19.29 -14.06 1.24
N ARG A 128 20.02 -13.04 0.80
CA ARG A 128 21.03 -12.32 1.58
C ARG A 128 20.88 -10.81 1.51
N TYR A 129 20.49 -10.27 0.36
CA TYR A 129 20.36 -8.82 0.17
C TYR A 129 19.16 -8.27 0.94
N THR A 130 19.37 -7.24 1.77
CA THR A 130 18.29 -6.54 2.50
C THR A 130 18.28 -5.09 2.03
N PRO A 131 17.20 -4.62 1.37
CA PRO A 131 17.11 -3.22 0.93
C PRO A 131 16.84 -2.28 2.11
N ASP A 132 17.56 -1.16 2.13
CA ASP A 132 17.30 -0.04 3.04
C ASP A 132 16.22 0.89 2.47
N VAL A 133 15.45 1.53 3.35
CA VAL A 133 14.60 2.67 2.96
C VAL A 133 15.39 3.95 3.20
N ALA A 134 15.70 4.68 2.12
CA ALA A 134 16.32 6.00 2.22
C ALA A 134 15.32 7.03 2.79
N LEU A 135 15.76 7.82 3.77
CA LEU A 135 14.97 8.86 4.43
C LEU A 135 15.55 10.26 4.16
N GLY A 136 16.30 10.41 3.07
CA GLY A 136 17.02 11.64 2.73
C GLY A 136 18.08 11.98 3.79
N GLU A 137 18.13 13.25 4.19
CA GLU A 137 19.08 13.75 5.20
C GLU A 137 18.87 13.14 6.59
N ALA A 138 17.69 12.57 6.87
CA ALA A 138 17.40 11.89 8.13
C ALA A 138 18.02 10.49 8.25
N GLY A 139 18.71 10.00 7.19
CA GLY A 139 19.42 8.73 7.19
C GLY A 139 18.64 7.62 6.48
N ARG A 140 18.57 6.44 7.12
CA ARG A 140 17.96 5.24 6.53
C ARG A 140 17.21 4.42 7.58
N HIS A 141 16.16 3.72 7.14
CA HIS A 141 15.51 2.65 7.92
C HIS A 141 15.91 1.30 7.35
N THR A 142 16.58 0.49 8.17
CA THR A 142 16.97 -0.88 7.81
C THR A 142 15.94 -1.86 8.40
N PRO A 143 15.20 -2.62 7.57
CA PRO A 143 14.23 -3.60 8.04
C PRO A 143 14.92 -4.88 8.54
N LEU A 144 14.13 -5.88 8.94
CA LEU A 144 14.64 -7.21 9.31
C LEU A 144 15.55 -7.80 8.21
N PRO A 145 16.55 -8.63 8.53
CA PRO A 145 17.42 -9.19 7.49
C PRO A 145 16.66 -10.15 6.56
N THR A 146 17.07 -10.19 5.30
CA THR A 146 16.67 -11.22 4.34
C THR A 146 17.37 -12.51 4.74
N LEU A 147 16.61 -13.58 4.92
CA LEU A 147 17.09 -14.90 5.32
C LEU A 147 16.45 -15.96 4.44
N PRO A 148 17.14 -17.07 4.14
CA PRO A 148 16.56 -18.19 3.38
C PRO A 148 15.24 -18.68 4.01
N GLY A 149 14.18 -18.77 3.21
CA GLY A 149 12.82 -19.15 3.62
C GLY A 149 12.05 -18.04 4.37
N ALA A 150 12.62 -16.84 4.49
CA ALA A 150 12.03 -15.67 5.13
C ALA A 150 11.36 -15.94 6.50
N PRO A 151 11.98 -16.70 7.43
CA PRO A 151 11.31 -17.18 8.64
C PRO A 151 10.78 -16.02 9.52
N GLU A 152 11.59 -14.99 9.74
CA GLU A 152 11.17 -13.85 10.56
C GLU A 152 10.13 -12.98 9.87
N LEU A 153 10.22 -12.79 8.55
CA LEU A 153 9.20 -12.04 7.79
C LEU A 153 7.86 -12.77 7.81
N ASN A 154 7.88 -14.09 7.63
CA ASN A 154 6.70 -14.94 7.73
C ASN A 154 6.09 -14.88 9.13
N ARG A 155 6.92 -14.98 10.18
CA ARG A 155 6.47 -14.87 11.57
C ARG A 155 5.85 -13.50 11.84
N VAL A 156 6.56 -12.41 11.54
CA VAL A 156 6.11 -11.04 11.79
C VAL A 156 4.83 -10.75 11.01
N PHE A 157 4.75 -11.13 9.74
CA PHE A 157 3.52 -10.96 8.96
C PHE A 157 2.35 -11.71 9.59
N ALA A 158 2.53 -12.99 9.92
CA ALA A 158 1.47 -13.83 10.49
C ALA A 158 1.04 -13.41 11.90
N THR A 159 1.92 -12.81 12.69
CA THR A 159 1.57 -12.23 13.99
C THR A 159 0.87 -10.88 13.82
N GLY A 160 1.42 -9.99 12.99
CA GLY A 160 0.86 -8.66 12.75
C GLY A 160 -0.53 -8.67 12.13
N THR A 161 -0.77 -9.49 11.10
CA THR A 161 -2.11 -9.61 10.49
C THR A 161 -3.13 -10.20 11.43
N ARG A 162 -2.73 -11.17 12.26
CA ARG A 162 -3.61 -11.77 13.27
C ARG A 162 -3.99 -10.75 14.34
N SER A 163 -3.01 -9.99 14.86
CA SER A 163 -3.29 -8.93 15.84
C SER A 163 -4.14 -7.79 15.26
N LEU A 164 -3.95 -7.43 13.99
CA LEU A 164 -4.84 -6.49 13.30
C LEU A 164 -6.27 -7.02 13.20
N THR A 165 -6.45 -8.28 12.80
CA THR A 165 -7.79 -8.89 12.70
C THR A 165 -8.48 -9.02 14.05
N ASP A 166 -7.75 -9.44 15.08
CA ASP A 166 -8.33 -9.79 16.39
C ASP A 166 -8.52 -8.57 17.31
N GLN A 167 -7.69 -7.52 17.19
CA GLN A 167 -7.64 -6.40 18.14
C GLN A 167 -8.07 -5.05 17.53
N VAL A 168 -8.30 -4.98 16.22
CA VAL A 168 -8.68 -3.75 15.50
C VAL A 168 -10.00 -3.96 14.74
N SER A 169 -11.11 -3.60 15.39
CA SER A 169 -12.46 -3.72 14.83
C SER A 169 -12.75 -2.66 13.76
N ASN A 170 -12.29 -1.43 13.96
CA ASN A 170 -12.48 -0.32 13.03
C ASN A 170 -11.74 -0.58 11.72
N ALA A 171 -12.47 -0.65 10.60
CA ALA A 171 -11.90 -1.02 9.31
C ALA A 171 -10.94 0.04 8.75
N PHE A 172 -11.18 1.32 9.03
CA PHE A 172 -10.27 2.41 8.64
C PHE A 172 -8.95 2.33 9.42
N GLU A 173 -9.04 2.16 10.74
CA GLU A 173 -7.87 1.93 11.59
C GLU A 173 -7.05 0.74 11.09
N ARG A 174 -7.72 -0.41 10.88
CA ARG A 174 -7.09 -1.65 10.45
C ARG A 174 -6.41 -1.51 9.09
N GLY A 175 -7.06 -0.84 8.13
CA GLY A 175 -6.49 -0.57 6.81
C GLY A 175 -5.24 0.31 6.89
N CYS A 176 -5.33 1.45 7.59
CA CYS A 176 -4.21 2.38 7.73
C CYS A 176 -3.04 1.74 8.49
N ALA A 177 -3.33 0.98 9.55
CA ALA A 177 -2.32 0.25 10.31
C ALA A 177 -1.65 -0.82 9.45
N PHE A 178 -2.38 -1.55 8.60
CA PHE A 178 -1.77 -2.49 7.66
C PHE A 178 -0.87 -1.78 6.64
N PHE A 179 -1.29 -0.63 6.09
CA PHE A 179 -0.46 0.15 5.17
C PHE A 179 0.90 0.48 5.81
N LEU A 180 0.88 1.00 7.04
CA LEU A 180 2.08 1.38 7.76
C LEU A 180 2.91 0.18 8.22
N PHE A 181 2.27 -0.94 8.55
CA PHE A 181 2.94 -2.19 8.84
C PHE A 181 3.74 -2.72 7.64
N GLY A 182 3.13 -2.82 6.47
CA GLY A 182 3.84 -3.27 5.26
C GLY A 182 4.92 -2.28 4.81
N ALA A 183 4.68 -0.97 4.98
CA ALA A 183 5.69 0.05 4.74
C ALA A 183 6.85 -0.01 5.75
N LEU A 184 6.61 -0.33 7.01
CA LEU A 184 7.66 -0.41 8.02
C LEU A 184 8.52 -1.68 7.87
N GLN A 185 7.87 -2.83 7.71
CA GLN A 185 8.53 -4.13 7.77
C GLN A 185 9.28 -4.49 6.47
N GLN A 186 8.92 -3.85 5.34
CA GLN A 186 9.54 -4.08 4.03
C GLN A 186 9.64 -5.59 3.70
N PHE A 187 8.50 -6.24 3.52
CA PHE A 187 8.41 -7.68 3.24
C PHE A 187 8.98 -8.07 1.86
N PHE A 188 9.01 -7.13 0.93
CA PHE A 188 9.44 -7.30 -0.45
C PHE A 188 10.72 -6.52 -0.76
N PHE A 189 11.37 -6.84 -1.89
CA PHE A 189 12.54 -6.09 -2.33
C PHE A 189 12.22 -4.66 -2.79
N ASP A 190 11.03 -4.44 -3.34
CA ASP A 190 10.49 -3.12 -3.70
C ASP A 190 8.95 -3.16 -3.66
N GLY A 191 8.25 -2.07 -3.98
CA GLY A 191 6.78 -2.05 -4.09
C GLY A 191 6.03 -2.14 -2.76
N ASN A 192 6.73 -2.10 -1.61
CA ASN A 192 6.15 -2.29 -0.28
C ASN A 192 5.04 -1.28 0.03
N LYS A 193 5.30 0.03 -0.13
CA LYS A 193 4.31 1.07 0.19
C LYS A 193 3.09 0.98 -0.74
N ARG A 194 3.31 0.80 -2.05
CA ARG A 194 2.25 0.65 -3.05
C ARG A 194 1.34 -0.53 -2.76
N THR A 195 1.93 -1.72 -2.58
CA THR A 195 1.17 -2.94 -2.29
C THR A 195 0.40 -2.80 -0.99
N SER A 196 0.99 -2.17 0.03
CA SER A 196 0.34 -1.97 1.33
C SER A 196 -0.81 -0.95 1.24
N ARG A 197 -0.75 0.06 0.36
CA ARG A 197 -1.89 0.95 0.04
C ARG A 197 -3.02 0.19 -0.66
N PHE A 198 -2.71 -0.76 -1.55
CA PHE A 198 -3.74 -1.63 -2.14
C PHE A 198 -4.42 -2.52 -1.09
N MET A 199 -3.66 -3.11 -0.16
CA MET A 199 -4.23 -3.88 0.95
C MET A 199 -5.10 -3.01 1.87
N MET A 200 -4.65 -1.80 2.21
CA MET A 200 -5.48 -0.81 2.93
C MET A 200 -6.79 -0.58 2.19
N ASN A 201 -6.75 -0.22 0.91
CA ASN A 201 -7.95 0.02 0.12
C ASN A 201 -8.83 -1.23 -0.01
N GLY A 202 -8.27 -2.43 -0.08
CA GLY A 202 -9.04 -3.67 -0.04
C GLY A 202 -9.79 -3.87 1.28
N VAL A 203 -9.18 -3.55 2.42
CA VAL A 203 -9.85 -3.57 3.73
C VAL A 203 -10.99 -2.55 3.75
N LEU A 204 -10.74 -1.31 3.32
CA LEU A 204 -11.75 -0.25 3.29
C LEU A 204 -12.94 -0.64 2.41
N MET A 205 -12.66 -0.99 1.15
CA MET A 205 -13.68 -1.27 0.15
C MET A 205 -14.53 -2.49 0.53
N SER A 206 -13.93 -3.52 1.11
CA SER A 206 -14.65 -4.72 1.58
C SER A 206 -15.55 -4.45 2.79
N ASN A 207 -15.36 -3.31 3.48
CA ASN A 207 -16.19 -2.86 4.59
C ASN A 207 -17.11 -1.67 4.20
N GLY A 208 -17.26 -1.39 2.90
CA GLY A 208 -18.14 -0.33 2.42
C GLY A 208 -17.57 1.09 2.56
N ILE A 209 -16.30 1.23 2.91
CA ILE A 209 -15.60 2.51 3.00
C ILE A 209 -14.93 2.78 1.64
N ASP A 210 -14.98 4.02 1.16
CA ASP A 210 -14.31 4.38 -0.08
C ASP A 210 -12.79 4.22 0.02
N ALA A 211 -12.18 3.81 -1.09
CA ALA A 211 -10.72 3.76 -1.19
C ALA A 211 -10.12 5.16 -1.05
N ILE A 212 -8.94 5.24 -0.45
CA ILE A 212 -8.17 6.46 -0.28
C ILE A 212 -7.17 6.55 -1.43
N SER A 213 -7.18 7.69 -2.13
CA SER A 213 -6.10 8.12 -3.02
C SER A 213 -5.34 9.24 -2.33
N VAL A 214 -4.02 9.16 -2.26
CA VAL A 214 -3.19 10.28 -1.78
C VAL A 214 -2.94 11.18 -3.00
N PRO A 215 -3.51 12.40 -3.04
CA PRO A 215 -3.44 13.22 -4.24
C PRO A 215 -1.99 13.53 -4.64
N ALA A 216 -1.71 13.55 -5.95
CA ALA A 216 -0.40 13.88 -6.49
C ALA A 216 0.17 15.21 -5.93
N GLN A 217 -0.70 16.19 -5.67
CA GLN A 217 -0.33 17.50 -5.10
C GLN A 217 0.15 17.40 -3.64
N ARG A 218 -0.22 16.34 -2.92
CA ARG A 218 0.14 16.08 -1.53
C ARG A 218 1.28 15.05 -1.39
N ALA A 219 1.98 14.73 -2.47
CA ALA A 219 3.11 13.79 -2.45
C ALA A 219 4.23 14.23 -1.48
N GLY A 220 4.48 15.54 -1.40
CA GLY A 220 5.43 16.12 -0.44
C GLY A 220 5.02 15.82 1.02
N ASP A 221 3.79 16.20 1.40
CA ASP A 221 3.23 15.93 2.73
C ASP A 221 3.31 14.44 3.10
N PHE A 222 2.94 13.56 2.15
CA PHE A 222 2.99 12.12 2.34
C PHE A 222 4.42 11.65 2.65
N ASN A 223 5.40 12.10 1.86
CA ASN A 223 6.79 11.71 2.04
C ASN A 223 7.37 12.21 3.37
N GLU A 224 7.08 13.45 3.76
CA GLU A 224 7.52 14.01 5.04
C GLU A 224 6.95 13.22 6.23
N LYS A 225 5.64 12.92 6.19
CA LYS A 225 4.98 12.17 7.27
C LYS A 225 5.46 10.72 7.33
N MET A 226 5.72 10.09 6.19
CA MET A 226 6.34 8.77 6.16
C MET A 226 7.75 8.79 6.76
N VAL A 227 8.57 9.81 6.47
CA VAL A 227 9.90 9.96 7.11
C VAL A 227 9.76 10.07 8.62
N ARG A 228 8.87 10.94 9.12
CA ARG A 228 8.63 11.07 10.56
C ARG A 228 8.17 9.76 11.19
N PHE A 229 7.26 9.04 10.52
CA PHE A 229 6.82 7.72 10.96
C PHE A 229 7.98 6.71 11.05
N TYR A 230 8.87 6.66 10.05
CA TYR A 230 10.04 5.77 10.12
C TYR A 230 10.96 6.11 11.29
N LEU A 231 11.10 7.39 11.66
CA LEU A 231 11.97 7.82 12.76
C LEU A 231 11.33 7.59 14.13
N SER A 232 10.06 7.98 14.31
CA SER A 232 9.38 7.97 15.61
C SER A 232 8.74 6.62 15.95
N LYS A 233 8.39 5.82 14.93
CA LYS A 233 7.47 4.67 15.04
C LYS A 233 6.12 5.06 15.66
N ASP A 234 5.72 6.31 15.47
CA ASP A 234 4.39 6.83 15.79
C ASP A 234 3.63 7.12 14.50
N ALA A 235 2.54 6.39 14.30
CA ALA A 235 1.71 6.44 13.11
C ALA A 235 0.59 7.49 13.17
N THR A 236 0.39 8.16 14.31
CA THR A 236 -0.76 9.05 14.54
C THR A 236 -0.89 10.13 13.48
N GLU A 237 0.20 10.86 13.19
CA GLU A 237 0.21 11.93 12.17
C GLU A 237 -0.11 11.38 10.77
N MET A 238 0.45 10.23 10.43
CA MET A 238 0.27 9.62 9.11
C MET A 238 -1.14 9.08 8.92
N MET A 239 -1.74 8.51 9.96
CA MET A 239 -3.15 8.06 9.92
C MET A 239 -4.12 9.24 9.81
N ALA A 240 -3.85 10.35 10.51
CA ALA A 240 -4.64 11.58 10.38
C ALA A 240 -4.57 12.14 8.94
N PHE A 241 -3.39 12.14 8.33
CA PHE A 241 -3.25 12.55 6.92
C PHE A 241 -4.00 11.65 5.94
N LEU A 242 -4.00 10.32 6.15
CA LEU A 242 -4.78 9.40 5.31
C LEU A 242 -6.27 9.67 5.45
N LEU A 243 -6.73 10.04 6.65
CA LEU A 243 -8.12 10.45 6.88
C LEU A 243 -8.46 11.72 6.08
N GLU A 244 -7.57 12.72 6.07
CA GLU A 244 -7.77 13.93 5.26
C GLU A 244 -7.80 13.65 3.74
N CYS A 245 -7.13 12.58 3.29
CA CYS A 245 -7.17 12.13 1.90
C CYS A 245 -8.39 11.24 1.59
N HIS A 246 -9.13 10.79 2.61
CA HIS A 246 -10.36 10.05 2.39
C HIS A 246 -11.35 10.98 1.68
N PRO A 247 -12.01 10.52 0.61
CA PRO A 247 -12.98 11.35 -0.08
C PRO A 247 -14.08 11.79 0.91
N GLY A 248 -14.26 13.10 1.05
CA GLY A 248 -15.46 13.65 1.68
C GLY A 248 -16.70 13.28 0.85
N GLU A 249 -17.87 13.35 1.50
CA GLU A 249 -19.17 13.19 0.82
C GLU A 249 -19.33 14.18 -0.36
#